data_AF-A0A5N6D8I5-F1
#
_entry.id   AF-A0A5N6D8I5-F1
#
_cell.length_a   1.000
_cell.length_b   1.000
_cell.length_c   1.000
_cell.angle_alpha   90.00
_cell.angle_beta   90.00
_cell.angle_gamma   90.00
#
_symmetry.space_group_name_H-M   'P 1'
#
loop_
_entity.id
_entity.type
_entity.pdbx_description
1 polymer ?
#
loop_
_entity_poly.entity_id
_entity_poly.type
_entity_poly.pdbx_seq_one_letter_code
_entity_poly.pdbx_strand_id
1 'polypeptide(L)'
;MENENFLAERKPEPSSRSQTLIYHDDHKGWWIKVTLIGSVSDTGANGTKSQQKIPKRERRREFQDFVKMINYTSLPLLDDTVTEVLLEQVTGISGTLDMNNSAEGASNRIVNLAGNLRYCIREHPERVFYPLCNEFPSFPQIDASEITEEAEIKGGIFHVSHNQRPYILKVVNRPLYRPRDTDVIRKELESLACFHNVPNIVHAAGVAVSDNTYKTSKTSNVPPVVIGILLEAHSAGSLQQAFAERRTGMYPWRQWPIQIDSALSHFHEAGWTHMDIKPSNVVRDAEGNFILIDISGIGGITHAWRAPEIREETSPLELPFKARRPNDAWAYGKLLSELASQIGENYSLARRII
;
A
#
# COMPACT_ATOMS: atom_id res chain seq x y z
N MET A 1 3.21 7.30 14.86
CA MET A 1 4.00 6.04 14.89
C MET A 1 5.14 6.21 15.88
N GLU A 2 5.56 5.15 16.56
CA GLU A 2 6.76 5.16 17.41
C GLU A 2 7.77 4.20 16.78
N ASN A 3 9.06 4.53 16.80
CA ASN A 3 10.11 3.57 16.44
C ASN A 3 10.16 2.47 17.52
N GLU A 4 9.91 1.21 17.15
CA GLU A 4 9.83 0.09 18.09
C GLU A 4 11.19 -0.55 18.45
N ASN A 5 12.29 -0.12 17.83
CA ASN A 5 13.64 -0.66 18.10
C ASN A 5 14.04 -0.54 19.58
N PHE A 6 13.53 0.46 20.29
CA PHE A 6 13.75 0.64 21.73
C PHE A 6 13.30 -0.56 22.57
N LEU A 7 12.33 -1.37 22.09
CA LEU A 7 11.90 -2.60 22.75
C LEU A 7 13.01 -3.67 22.71
N ALA A 8 13.66 -3.83 21.56
CA ALA A 8 14.80 -4.73 21.39
C ALA A 8 16.02 -4.23 22.19
N GLU A 9 16.23 -2.91 22.21
CA GLU A 9 17.30 -2.26 22.97
C GLU A 9 17.02 -2.12 24.47
N ARG A 10 15.86 -2.60 24.95
CA ARG A 10 15.38 -2.50 26.34
C ARG A 10 15.36 -1.06 26.91
N LYS A 11 15.29 -0.05 26.04
CA LYS A 11 15.18 1.35 26.43
C LYS A 11 13.76 1.66 26.96
N PRO A 12 13.60 2.67 27.84
CA PRO A 12 12.31 3.01 28.43
C PRO A 12 11.38 3.75 27.45
N GLU A 13 11.94 4.48 26.49
CA GLU A 13 11.24 5.37 25.56
C GLU A 13 11.72 5.12 24.11
N PRO A 14 10.87 5.29 23.08
CA PRO A 14 11.25 5.23 21.68
C PRO A 14 12.21 6.37 21.33
N SER A 15 13.13 6.09 20.41
CA SER A 15 14.10 7.06 19.88
C SER A 15 13.48 8.07 18.91
N SER A 16 12.30 7.76 18.38
CA SER A 16 11.55 8.65 17.50
C SER A 16 10.06 8.38 17.57
N ARG A 17 9.26 9.44 17.42
CA ARG A 17 7.80 9.40 17.35
C ARG A 17 7.31 10.42 16.33
N SER A 18 6.28 10.04 15.57
CA SER A 18 5.73 10.88 14.50
C SER A 18 4.22 10.86 14.40
N GLN A 19 3.62 11.93 13.89
CA GLN A 19 2.18 12.08 13.70
C GLN A 19 1.94 12.90 12.44
N THR A 20 1.07 12.39 11.58
CA THR A 20 0.63 13.09 10.36
C THR A 20 -0.71 13.78 10.63
N LEU A 21 -0.90 14.98 10.11
CA LEU A 21 -2.16 15.72 10.10
C LEU A 21 -2.29 16.53 8.81
N ILE A 22 -3.48 17.10 8.62
CA ILE A 22 -3.71 18.13 7.62
C ILE A 22 -4.00 19.43 8.38
N TYR A 23 -3.20 20.46 8.12
CA TYR A 23 -3.41 21.80 8.66
C TYR A 23 -4.14 22.64 7.62
N HIS A 24 -5.15 23.40 8.04
CA HIS A 24 -5.92 24.27 7.16
C HIS A 24 -5.77 25.73 7.59
N ASP A 25 -5.53 26.60 6.62
CA ASP A 25 -5.53 28.05 6.78
C ASP A 25 -6.26 28.65 5.57
N ASP A 26 -7.35 29.36 5.82
CA ASP A 26 -8.30 29.84 4.81
C ASP A 26 -8.71 28.77 3.77
N HIS A 27 -8.27 28.93 2.52
CA HIS A 27 -8.56 28.05 1.39
C HIS A 27 -7.44 27.06 1.08
N LYS A 28 -6.41 27.00 1.93
CA LYS A 28 -5.25 26.14 1.77
C LYS A 28 -5.24 24.99 2.78
N GLY A 29 -4.70 23.85 2.37
CA GLY A 29 -4.47 22.69 3.22
C GLY A 29 -3.07 22.13 3.05
N TRP A 30 -2.35 21.89 4.13
CA TRP A 30 -1.01 21.30 4.10
C TRP A 30 -0.99 19.95 4.78
N TRP A 31 -0.38 18.96 4.13
CA TRP A 31 -0.05 17.71 4.77
C TRP A 31 1.23 17.89 5.59
N ILE A 32 1.13 17.62 6.89
CA ILE A 32 2.24 17.82 7.82
C ILE A 32 2.52 16.53 8.57
N LYS A 33 3.78 16.10 8.60
CA LYS A 33 4.28 15.08 9.51
C LYS A 33 5.17 15.74 10.55
N VAL A 34 4.77 15.70 11.81
CA VAL A 34 5.64 16.12 12.91
C VAL A 34 6.40 14.90 13.39
N THR A 35 7.73 14.97 13.41
CA THR A 35 8.61 13.90 13.87
C THR A 35 9.48 14.44 15.01
N LEU A 36 9.33 13.87 16.21
CA LEU A 36 10.20 14.14 17.35
C LEU A 36 11.29 13.07 17.44
N ILE A 37 12.54 13.50 17.44
CA ILE A 37 13.72 12.66 17.67
C ILE A 37 14.18 12.83 19.12
N GLY A 38 14.51 11.71 19.76
CA GLY A 38 14.99 11.66 21.13
C GLY A 38 13.95 11.17 22.12
N SER A 39 14.39 10.95 23.36
CA SER A 39 13.56 10.47 24.46
C SER A 39 12.99 11.63 25.28
N VAL A 40 11.70 11.58 25.57
CA VAL A 40 11.03 12.48 26.52
C VAL A 40 11.22 11.89 27.91
N SER A 41 12.36 12.17 28.56
CA SER A 41 12.58 11.75 29.94
C SER A 41 12.02 12.78 30.91
N ASP A 42 11.48 12.35 32.05
CA ASP A 42 11.10 13.23 33.15
C ASP A 42 12.34 13.95 33.69
N THR A 43 12.62 15.15 33.20
CA THR A 43 13.63 16.05 33.77
C THR A 43 13.10 16.74 35.03
N GLY A 44 12.61 15.95 35.99
CA GLY A 44 12.05 16.44 37.25
C GLY A 44 12.12 15.43 38.38
N ALA A 45 12.97 15.73 39.36
CA ALA A 45 13.11 15.13 40.69
C ALA A 45 13.87 13.80 40.79
N ASN A 46 15.10 13.93 41.31
CA ASN A 46 15.85 13.01 42.18
C ASN A 46 15.75 11.51 41.90
N GLY A 47 16.93 10.94 41.62
CA GLY A 47 17.15 9.52 41.44
C GLY A 47 16.48 8.65 42.52
N THR A 48 16.24 7.40 42.13
CA THR A 48 15.61 6.31 42.91
C THR A 48 14.08 6.23 42.90
N LYS A 49 13.45 6.21 41.71
CA LYS A 49 12.22 5.42 41.53
C LYS A 49 12.25 4.71 40.18
N SER A 50 11.85 3.44 40.18
CA SER A 50 11.62 2.63 38.99
C SER A 50 10.81 3.44 37.98
N GLN A 51 11.41 3.81 36.83
CA GLN A 51 10.69 4.46 35.73
C GLN A 51 9.57 3.54 35.29
N GLN A 52 8.35 3.78 35.80
CA GLN A 52 7.16 3.10 35.31
C GLN A 52 7.04 3.46 33.83
N LYS A 53 7.17 2.44 32.97
CA LYS A 53 7.00 2.62 31.53
C LYS A 53 5.59 3.12 31.29
N ILE A 54 5.45 4.39 30.92
CA ILE A 54 4.16 4.98 30.55
C ILE A 54 3.57 4.17 29.39
N PRO A 55 2.31 3.76 29.43
CA PRO A 55 1.70 2.96 28.37
C PRO A 55 1.82 3.62 26.98
N LYS A 56 2.04 2.83 25.93
CA LYS A 56 2.13 3.30 24.51
C LYS A 56 0.96 4.20 24.11
N ARG A 57 -0.25 3.87 24.58
CA ARG A 57 -1.47 4.64 24.31
C ARG A 57 -1.40 6.06 24.89
N GLU A 58 -0.88 6.19 26.10
CA GLU A 58 -0.77 7.47 26.79
C GLU A 58 0.31 8.34 26.15
N ARG A 59 1.49 7.79 25.85
CA ARG A 59 2.55 8.50 25.11
C ARG A 59 2.08 8.98 23.74
N ARG A 60 1.30 8.16 23.02
CA ARG A 60 0.72 8.55 21.73
C ARG A 60 -0.26 9.71 21.89
N ARG A 61 -1.11 9.68 22.91
CA ARG A 61 -2.05 10.78 23.20
C ARG A 61 -1.30 12.05 23.56
N GLU A 62 -0.31 11.96 24.44
CA GLU A 62 0.56 13.07 24.82
C GLU A 62 1.23 13.72 23.61
N PHE A 63 1.80 12.92 22.70
CA PHE A 63 2.38 13.45 21.46
C PHE A 63 1.34 14.07 20.52
N GLN A 64 0.16 13.47 20.39
CA GLN A 64 -0.93 14.03 19.58
C GLN A 64 -1.42 15.38 20.11
N ASP A 65 -1.51 15.52 21.43
CA ASP A 65 -1.94 16.77 22.06
C ASP A 65 -0.86 17.85 21.91
N PHE A 66 0.42 17.50 22.05
CA PHE A 66 1.54 18.40 21.75
C PHE A 66 1.50 18.90 20.29
N VAL A 67 1.31 17.99 19.33
CA VAL A 67 1.24 18.30 17.89
C VAL A 67 0.09 19.29 17.57
N LYS A 68 -1.02 19.24 18.29
CA LYS A 68 -2.13 20.20 18.13
C LYS A 68 -1.83 21.59 18.68
N MET A 69 -0.86 21.71 19.59
CA MET A 69 -0.50 22.98 20.22
C MET A 69 0.52 23.78 19.39
N ILE A 70 1.15 23.18 18.39
CA ILE A 70 2.10 23.86 17.50
C ILE A 70 1.38 24.95 16.69
N ASN A 71 1.97 26.15 16.64
CA ASN A 71 1.49 27.23 15.80
C ASN A 71 2.01 27.07 14.36
N TYR A 72 1.26 26.36 13.51
CA TYR A 72 1.66 26.11 12.12
C TYR A 72 1.70 27.37 11.23
N THR A 73 1.01 28.46 11.58
CA THR A 73 1.08 29.73 10.82
C THR A 73 2.48 30.35 10.84
N SER A 74 3.27 30.05 11.88
CA SER A 74 4.64 30.55 12.04
C SER A 74 5.68 29.74 11.25
N LEU A 75 5.30 28.57 10.73
CA LEU A 75 6.23 27.64 10.08
C LEU A 75 6.23 27.85 8.55
N PRO A 76 7.41 27.76 7.89
CA PRO A 76 7.48 27.83 6.43
C PRO A 76 7.06 26.49 5.81
N LEU A 77 5.74 26.21 5.82
CA LEU A 77 5.18 24.98 5.26
C LEU A 77 5.41 24.90 3.74
N LEU A 78 5.63 23.69 3.25
CA LEU A 78 5.88 23.41 1.83
C LEU A 78 4.56 23.07 1.12
N ASP A 79 4.30 23.74 0.00
CA ASP A 79 3.11 23.54 -0.82
C ASP A 79 3.20 22.24 -1.65
N ASP A 80 2.03 21.67 -1.97
CA ASP A 80 1.82 20.52 -2.87
C ASP A 80 2.62 19.25 -2.50
N THR A 81 2.93 19.08 -1.21
CA THR A 81 3.73 17.97 -0.70
C THR A 81 3.40 17.63 0.76
N VAL A 82 4.13 16.68 1.35
CA VAL A 82 4.12 16.40 2.79
C VAL A 82 5.28 17.13 3.44
N THR A 83 4.97 18.18 4.19
CA THR A 83 5.95 18.91 5.01
C THR A 83 6.31 18.06 6.24
N GLU A 84 7.57 17.74 6.43
CA GLU A 84 8.06 17.16 7.68
C GLU A 84 8.63 18.25 8.60
N VAL A 85 8.03 18.38 9.78
CA VAL A 85 8.55 19.19 10.89
C VAL A 85 9.36 18.28 11.79
N LEU A 86 10.67 18.30 11.61
CA LEU A 86 11.61 17.50 12.40
C LEU A 86 11.99 18.26 13.67
N LEU A 87 11.69 17.70 14.84
CA LEU A 87 11.94 18.27 16.15
C LEU A 87 13.06 17.51 16.84
N GLU A 88 14.13 18.23 17.20
CA GLU A 88 15.30 17.69 17.90
C GLU A 88 15.58 18.52 19.16
N GLN A 89 15.89 17.85 20.27
CA GLN A 89 16.27 18.53 21.50
C GLN A 89 17.73 19.00 21.43
N VAL A 90 17.97 20.30 21.64
CA VAL A 90 19.32 20.88 21.61
C VAL A 90 19.58 21.59 22.94
N THR A 91 20.75 21.34 23.54
CA THR A 91 21.19 22.01 24.76
C THR A 91 21.85 23.35 24.42
N GLY A 92 21.24 24.45 24.85
CA GLY A 92 21.80 25.81 24.76
C GLY A 92 21.34 26.59 23.53
N ILE A 93 20.26 27.37 23.70
CA ILE A 93 19.72 28.44 22.83
C ILE A 93 19.27 28.01 21.42
N SER A 94 18.26 28.63 20.82
CA SER A 94 16.81 28.54 21.03
C SER A 94 16.24 28.82 19.63
N GLY A 95 15.78 27.79 18.94
CA GLY A 95 14.92 27.95 17.77
C GLY A 95 13.52 27.66 18.26
N THR A 96 12.88 28.63 18.91
CA THR A 96 11.58 28.41 19.56
C THR A 96 10.56 27.95 18.55
N LEU A 97 10.05 26.73 18.77
CA LEU A 97 8.80 26.29 18.15
C LEU A 97 7.69 27.14 18.78
N ASP A 98 7.09 28.03 17.99
CA ASP A 98 5.97 28.81 18.46
C ASP A 98 4.77 27.89 18.71
N MET A 99 4.18 28.05 19.89
CA MET A 99 3.03 27.27 20.34
C MET A 99 1.83 28.22 20.49
N ASN A 100 0.63 27.73 20.19
CA ASN A 100 -0.59 28.49 20.46
C ASN A 100 -0.73 28.69 21.99
N ASN A 101 -1.21 29.87 22.42
CA ASN A 101 -1.21 30.42 23.80
C ASN A 101 -1.95 29.60 24.90
N SER A 102 -2.14 28.29 24.72
CA SER A 102 -2.74 27.36 25.69
C SER A 102 -1.73 26.44 26.39
N ALA A 103 -0.42 26.66 26.20
CA ALA A 103 0.64 25.82 26.78
C ALA A 103 0.94 26.12 28.26
N GLU A 104 0.55 27.28 28.79
CA GLU A 104 0.74 27.62 30.21
C GLU A 104 -0.14 26.73 31.11
N GLY A 105 0.48 25.75 31.77
CA GLY A 105 -0.19 24.82 32.69
C GLY A 105 -0.51 23.43 32.11
N ALA A 106 -0.07 23.11 30.88
CA ALA A 106 -0.28 21.78 30.32
C ALA A 106 0.57 20.72 31.05
N SER A 107 -0.04 19.65 31.56
CA SER A 107 0.64 18.48 32.15
C SER A 107 1.47 17.66 31.13
N ASN A 108 1.65 18.17 29.92
CA ASN A 108 2.28 17.45 28.81
C ASN A 108 3.80 17.65 28.87
N ARG A 109 4.54 16.54 29.02
CA ARG A 109 5.99 16.60 29.22
C ARG A 109 6.73 17.08 27.99
N ILE A 110 6.16 16.89 26.80
CA ILE A 110 6.73 17.34 25.53
C ILE A 110 6.60 18.86 25.38
N VAL A 111 5.51 19.44 25.89
CA VAL A 111 5.32 20.90 25.92
C VAL A 111 6.39 21.57 26.79
N ASN A 112 6.76 20.95 27.91
CA ASN A 112 7.86 21.44 28.77
C ASN A 112 9.23 21.42 28.05
N LEU A 113 9.36 20.61 27.01
CA LEU A 113 10.57 20.57 26.18
C LEU A 113 10.54 21.59 25.03
N ALA A 114 9.37 22.17 24.69
CA ALA A 114 9.19 22.97 23.48
C ALA A 114 10.20 24.11 23.35
N GLY A 115 10.56 24.79 24.45
CA GLY A 115 11.58 25.86 24.45
C GLY A 115 13.02 25.39 24.14
N ASN A 116 13.28 24.08 24.26
CA ASN A 116 14.55 23.43 23.97
C ASN A 116 14.52 22.58 22.69
N LEU A 117 13.40 22.58 21.96
CA LEU A 117 13.29 21.90 20.67
C LEU A 117 13.74 22.86 19.57
N ARG A 118 14.65 22.40 18.73
CA ARG A 118 14.92 23.00 17.43
C ARG A 118 14.07 22.28 16.40
N TYR A 119 13.49 23.04 15.46
CA TYR A 119 12.81 22.46 14.32
C TYR A 119 13.62 22.60 13.03
N CYS A 120 13.45 21.64 12.13
CA CYS A 120 13.88 21.70 10.74
C CYS A 120 12.69 21.35 9.86
N ILE A 121 12.45 22.17 8.83
CA ILE A 121 11.43 21.90 7.82
C ILE A 121 12.10 21.25 6.62
N ARG A 122 11.53 20.14 6.17
CA ARG A 122 11.93 19.49 4.92
C ARG A 122 10.74 18.82 4.27
N GLU A 123 10.91 18.45 3.01
CA GLU A 123 9.96 17.57 2.35
C GLU A 123 10.11 16.15 2.88
N HIS A 124 9.01 15.47 3.19
CA HIS A 124 9.09 14.12 3.75
C HIS A 124 9.71 13.16 2.72
N PRO A 125 10.83 12.49 3.05
CA PRO A 125 11.52 11.58 2.11
C PRO A 125 10.76 10.28 1.80
N GLU A 126 9.79 9.88 2.63
CA GLU A 126 9.05 8.61 2.49
C GLU A 126 7.62 8.84 1.97
N ARG A 127 7.32 10.04 1.44
CA ARG A 127 6.01 10.32 0.83
C ARG A 127 5.81 9.47 -0.43
N VAL A 128 4.56 9.20 -0.76
CA VAL A 128 4.20 8.55 -2.02
C VAL A 128 4.31 9.58 -3.14
N PHE A 129 4.88 9.19 -4.27
CA PHE A 129 4.81 9.99 -5.49
C PHE A 129 3.74 9.39 -6.37
N TYR A 130 2.61 10.07 -6.46
CA TYR A 130 1.58 9.71 -7.42
C TYR A 130 2.13 9.94 -8.83
N PRO A 131 2.10 8.93 -9.71
CA PRO A 131 2.52 9.13 -11.08
C PRO A 131 1.65 10.17 -11.76
N LEU A 132 2.27 11.04 -12.55
CA LEU A 132 1.54 11.95 -13.43
C LEU A 132 0.82 11.14 -14.51
N CYS A 133 -0.36 11.60 -14.93
CA CYS A 133 -1.12 10.90 -15.96
C CYS A 133 -0.39 10.80 -17.32
N ASN A 134 0.56 11.70 -17.58
CA ASN A 134 1.39 11.69 -18.79
C ASN A 134 2.57 10.71 -18.73
N GLU A 135 2.89 10.11 -17.57
CA GLU A 135 3.89 9.04 -17.47
C GLU A 135 3.43 7.78 -18.19
N PHE A 136 2.11 7.56 -18.31
CA PHE A 136 1.52 6.36 -18.90
C PHE A 136 0.48 6.70 -19.98
N PRO A 137 0.91 7.23 -21.15
CA PRO A 137 0.01 7.70 -22.20
C PRO A 137 -0.79 6.58 -22.89
N SER A 138 -0.41 5.31 -22.69
CA SER A 138 -1.12 4.16 -23.24
C SER A 138 -2.46 3.88 -22.55
N PHE A 139 -2.71 4.43 -21.36
CA PHE A 139 -3.95 4.23 -20.64
C PHE A 139 -4.90 5.41 -20.81
N PRO A 140 -6.19 5.16 -21.13
CA PRO A 140 -7.22 6.17 -21.02
C PRO A 140 -7.25 6.79 -19.62
N GLN A 141 -7.33 8.11 -19.55
CA GLN A 141 -7.49 8.83 -18.29
C GLN A 141 -8.97 8.98 -18.00
N ILE A 142 -9.40 8.49 -16.84
CA ILE A 142 -10.79 8.51 -16.39
C ILE A 142 -10.84 9.38 -15.15
N ASP A 143 -11.63 10.46 -15.19
CA ASP A 143 -11.81 11.32 -14.01
C ASP A 143 -12.46 10.49 -12.90
N ALA A 144 -11.84 10.47 -11.72
CA ALA A 144 -12.32 9.71 -10.59
C ALA A 144 -13.74 10.09 -10.16
N SER A 145 -14.19 11.32 -10.44
CA SER A 145 -15.57 11.76 -10.17
C SER A 145 -16.61 11.13 -11.08
N GLU A 146 -16.21 10.53 -12.21
CA GLU A 146 -17.09 9.77 -13.11
C GLU A 146 -17.28 8.32 -12.66
N ILE A 147 -16.46 7.83 -11.72
CA ILE A 147 -16.47 6.46 -11.24
C ILE A 147 -17.45 6.35 -10.06
N THR A 148 -18.41 5.43 -10.17
CA THR A 148 -19.34 5.13 -9.08
C THR A 148 -18.85 3.92 -8.31
N GLU A 149 -18.49 4.11 -7.03
CA GLU A 149 -18.12 3.01 -6.15
C GLU A 149 -19.36 2.19 -5.73
N GLU A 150 -19.27 0.86 -5.84
CA GLU A 150 -20.37 -0.05 -5.51
C GLU A 150 -20.10 -0.81 -4.20
N ALA A 151 -18.91 -1.42 -4.07
CA ALA A 151 -18.53 -2.16 -2.87
C ALA A 151 -17.01 -2.31 -2.75
N GLU A 152 -16.49 -2.23 -1.52
CA GLU A 152 -15.10 -2.62 -1.25
C GLU A 152 -14.96 -4.15 -1.18
N ILE A 153 -14.02 -4.71 -1.95
CA ILE A 153 -13.67 -6.13 -1.90
C ILE A 153 -12.67 -6.37 -0.75
N LYS A 154 -11.56 -5.63 -0.78
CA LYS A 154 -10.50 -5.66 0.24
C LYS A 154 -9.48 -4.55 0.04
N GLY A 155 -9.14 -3.83 1.12
CA GLY A 155 -7.87 -3.11 1.27
C GLY A 155 -7.51 -2.19 0.11
N GLY A 156 -8.47 -1.40 -0.37
CA GLY A 156 -8.29 -0.49 -1.50
C GLY A 156 -8.61 -1.08 -2.87
N ILE A 157 -9.30 -2.23 -2.93
CA ILE A 157 -9.83 -2.82 -4.16
C ILE A 157 -11.35 -2.73 -4.11
N PHE A 158 -11.96 -2.10 -5.11
CA PHE A 158 -13.39 -1.82 -5.16
C PHE A 158 -14.03 -2.37 -6.43
N HIS A 159 -15.26 -2.86 -6.31
CA HIS A 159 -16.18 -2.93 -7.43
C HIS A 159 -16.68 -1.52 -7.71
N VAL A 160 -16.61 -1.12 -8.98
CA VAL A 160 -17.04 0.19 -9.43
C VAL A 160 -17.74 0.09 -10.77
N SER A 161 -18.50 1.12 -11.13
CA SER A 161 -19.02 1.30 -12.48
C SER A 161 -18.59 2.62 -13.11
N HIS A 162 -18.31 2.59 -14.41
CA HIS A 162 -18.07 3.76 -15.24
C HIS A 162 -18.85 3.58 -16.55
N ASN A 163 -19.68 4.57 -16.91
CA ASN A 163 -20.58 4.47 -18.07
C ASN A 163 -21.44 3.18 -18.10
N GLN A 164 -22.01 2.81 -16.94
CA GLN A 164 -22.83 1.60 -16.74
C GLN A 164 -22.10 0.27 -16.99
N ARG A 165 -20.77 0.27 -17.14
CA ARG A 165 -19.95 -0.94 -17.25
C ARG A 165 -19.24 -1.23 -15.93
N PRO A 166 -19.21 -2.49 -15.48
CA PRO A 166 -18.55 -2.87 -14.24
C PRO A 166 -17.03 -2.97 -14.42
N TYR A 167 -16.29 -2.52 -13.41
CA TYR A 167 -14.84 -2.58 -13.34
C TYR A 167 -14.36 -2.91 -11.92
N ILE A 168 -13.08 -3.22 -11.81
CA ILE A 168 -12.36 -3.30 -10.55
C ILE A 168 -11.44 -2.09 -10.45
N LEU A 169 -11.65 -1.23 -9.45
CA LEU A 169 -10.76 -0.13 -9.13
C LEU A 169 -9.75 -0.58 -8.08
N LYS A 170 -8.46 -0.56 -8.43
CA LYS A 170 -7.35 -0.72 -7.48
C LYS A 170 -6.82 0.65 -7.12
N VAL A 171 -7.11 1.12 -5.91
CA VAL A 171 -6.74 2.45 -5.42
C VAL A 171 -5.32 2.45 -4.89
N VAL A 172 -4.60 3.52 -5.22
CA VAL A 172 -3.23 3.80 -4.77
C VAL A 172 -3.20 4.22 -3.30
N ASN A 173 -4.22 4.96 -2.86
CA ASN A 173 -4.31 5.54 -1.53
C ASN A 173 -4.51 4.48 -0.43
N ARG A 174 -3.45 4.21 0.34
CA ARG A 174 -3.54 3.51 1.63
C ARG A 174 -3.34 4.51 2.78
N PRO A 175 -4.16 4.48 3.85
CA PRO A 175 -4.04 5.38 5.00
C PRO A 175 -2.69 5.35 5.75
N LEU A 176 -1.87 4.32 5.50
CA LEU A 176 -0.55 4.10 6.08
C LEU A 176 0.45 3.91 4.94
N TYR A 177 0.91 5.03 4.39
CA TYR A 177 1.84 5.12 3.26
C TYR A 177 3.17 4.40 3.51
N ARG A 178 3.72 3.75 2.48
CA ARG A 178 5.10 3.26 2.46
C ARG A 178 5.83 3.82 1.23
N PRO A 179 7.13 4.16 1.33
CA PRO A 179 7.94 4.61 0.18
C PRO A 179 7.79 3.74 -1.07
N ARG A 180 7.70 2.42 -0.85
CA ARG A 180 7.62 1.41 -1.92
C ARG A 180 6.31 1.46 -2.71
N ASP A 181 5.26 2.09 -2.20
CA ASP A 181 3.94 2.12 -2.87
C ASP A 181 4.05 2.81 -4.24
N THR A 182 4.84 3.87 -4.33
CA THR A 182 5.20 4.56 -5.59
C THR A 182 5.70 3.59 -6.67
N ASP A 183 6.71 2.79 -6.33
CA ASP A 183 7.37 1.89 -7.26
C ASP A 183 6.46 0.71 -7.64
N VAL A 184 5.65 0.24 -6.69
CA VAL A 184 4.64 -0.82 -6.92
C VAL A 184 3.67 -0.39 -8.02
N ILE A 185 3.15 0.84 -7.95
CA ILE A 185 2.14 1.33 -8.89
C ILE A 185 2.73 1.52 -10.27
N ARG A 186 3.91 2.14 -10.37
CA ARG A 186 4.58 2.30 -11.67
C ARG A 186 4.86 0.94 -12.30
N LYS A 187 5.35 -0.02 -11.52
CA LYS A 187 5.61 -1.38 -12.02
C LYS A 187 4.33 -2.07 -12.49
N GLU A 188 3.24 -1.89 -11.78
CA GLU A 188 1.95 -2.46 -12.16
C GLU A 188 1.41 -1.85 -13.46
N LEU A 189 1.52 -0.53 -13.62
CA LEU A 189 1.17 0.14 -14.88
C LEU A 189 2.09 -0.30 -16.03
N GLU A 190 3.39 -0.44 -15.79
CA GLU A 190 4.33 -0.98 -16.77
C GLU A 190 3.96 -2.40 -17.21
N SER A 191 3.60 -3.29 -16.26
CA SER A 191 3.24 -4.66 -16.61
C SER A 191 1.91 -4.72 -17.35
N LEU A 192 0.89 -3.97 -16.92
CA LEU A 192 -0.38 -3.86 -17.64
C LEU A 192 -0.22 -3.31 -19.06
N ALA A 193 0.69 -2.36 -19.26
CA ALA A 193 0.99 -1.84 -20.60
C ALA A 193 1.73 -2.89 -21.45
N CYS A 194 2.69 -3.61 -20.86
CA CYS A 194 3.46 -4.66 -21.54
C CYS A 194 2.59 -5.84 -21.99
N PHE A 195 1.56 -6.20 -21.21
CA PHE A 195 0.68 -7.34 -21.49
C PHE A 195 -0.69 -6.92 -22.02
N HIS A 196 -0.79 -5.70 -22.55
CA HIS A 196 -2.01 -5.23 -23.20
C HIS A 196 -2.38 -6.16 -24.38
N ASN A 197 -3.65 -6.58 -24.44
CA ASN A 197 -4.19 -7.52 -25.43
C ASN A 197 -3.58 -8.94 -25.40
N VAL A 198 -2.84 -9.31 -24.36
CA VAL A 198 -2.43 -10.70 -24.18
C VAL A 198 -3.61 -11.49 -23.60
N PRO A 199 -4.05 -12.59 -24.24
CA PRO A 199 -5.17 -13.37 -23.74
C PRO A 199 -4.85 -13.96 -22.37
N ASN A 200 -5.90 -14.21 -21.59
CA ASN A 200 -5.79 -14.84 -20.27
C ASN A 200 -4.96 -14.06 -19.23
N ILE A 201 -4.69 -12.78 -19.49
CA ILE A 201 -4.10 -11.82 -18.55
C ILE A 201 -5.10 -10.66 -18.41
N VAL A 202 -5.28 -10.15 -17.19
CA VAL A 202 -6.18 -9.03 -16.92
C VAL A 202 -5.78 -7.79 -17.71
N HIS A 203 -6.78 -7.08 -18.23
CA HIS A 203 -6.57 -5.82 -18.95
C HIS A 203 -6.98 -4.63 -18.09
N ALA A 204 -6.22 -3.55 -18.25
CA ALA A 204 -6.59 -2.25 -17.72
C ALA A 204 -7.47 -1.53 -18.75
N ALA A 205 -8.64 -1.10 -18.32
CA ALA A 205 -9.52 -0.22 -19.09
C ALA A 205 -9.02 1.23 -19.08
N GLY A 206 -8.25 1.62 -18.06
CA GLY A 206 -7.66 2.94 -17.93
C GLY A 206 -7.07 3.19 -16.55
N VAL A 207 -6.72 4.45 -16.30
CA VAL A 207 -6.26 4.95 -15.01
C VAL A 207 -7.25 5.96 -14.46
N ALA A 208 -7.59 5.82 -13.18
CA ALA A 208 -8.39 6.79 -12.45
C ALA A 208 -7.48 7.98 -12.08
N VAL A 209 -7.86 9.18 -12.50
CA VAL A 209 -7.09 10.41 -12.28
C VAL A 209 -7.87 11.38 -11.40
N SER A 210 -7.14 12.11 -10.57
CA SER A 210 -7.71 13.18 -9.75
C SER A 210 -6.65 14.23 -9.43
N ASP A 211 -7.06 15.30 -8.75
CA ASP A 211 -6.14 16.24 -8.14
C ASP A 211 -5.18 15.49 -7.19
N ASN A 212 -3.92 15.93 -7.15
CA ASN A 212 -2.95 15.37 -6.23
C ASN A 212 -3.47 15.48 -4.78
N THR A 213 -3.43 14.39 -4.03
CA THR A 213 -3.87 14.37 -2.63
C THR A 213 -3.12 15.38 -1.76
N TYR A 214 -1.88 15.73 -2.13
CA TYR A 214 -1.07 16.72 -1.44
C TYR A 214 -1.27 18.17 -1.90
N LYS A 215 -2.17 18.40 -2.86
CA LYS A 215 -2.44 19.73 -3.43
C LYS A 215 -2.85 20.72 -2.34
N THR A 216 -2.11 21.84 -2.25
CA THR A 216 -2.31 22.81 -1.16
C THR A 216 -3.46 23.76 -1.41
N SER A 217 -3.57 24.28 -2.63
CA SER A 217 -4.64 25.20 -3.01
C SER A 217 -5.49 24.58 -4.11
N LYS A 218 -6.81 24.72 -4.01
CA LYS A 218 -7.73 24.33 -5.09
C LYS A 218 -7.50 25.10 -6.40
N THR A 219 -6.85 26.26 -6.33
CA THR A 219 -6.55 27.11 -7.49
C THR A 219 -5.21 26.79 -8.16
N SER A 220 -4.39 25.88 -7.61
CA SER A 220 -3.12 25.53 -8.25
C SER A 220 -3.37 24.72 -9.53
N ASN A 221 -2.71 25.13 -10.61
CA ASN A 221 -2.80 24.48 -11.92
C ASN A 221 -1.80 23.32 -12.01
N VAL A 222 -1.92 22.37 -11.09
CA VAL A 222 -1.10 21.16 -11.06
C VAL A 222 -1.78 20.09 -11.92
N PRO A 223 -1.04 19.36 -12.78
CA PRO A 223 -1.61 18.26 -13.55
C PRO A 223 -2.23 17.19 -12.64
N PRO A 224 -3.31 16.54 -13.10
CA PRO A 224 -3.90 15.44 -12.35
C PRO A 224 -2.91 14.26 -12.26
N VAL A 225 -3.06 13.50 -11.18
CA VAL A 225 -2.23 12.34 -10.88
C VAL A 225 -3.04 11.06 -10.94
N VAL A 226 -2.38 9.94 -11.17
CA VAL A 226 -2.99 8.61 -11.11
C VAL A 226 -3.26 8.26 -9.64
N ILE A 227 -4.53 8.08 -9.30
CA ILE A 227 -4.98 7.68 -7.96
C ILE A 227 -5.48 6.23 -7.91
N GLY A 228 -5.64 5.58 -9.07
CA GLY A 228 -6.04 4.19 -9.17
C GLY A 228 -5.93 3.61 -10.57
N ILE A 229 -6.03 2.29 -10.66
CA ILE A 229 -6.02 1.53 -11.91
C ILE A 229 -7.39 0.89 -12.09
N LEU A 230 -8.00 1.10 -13.26
CA LEU A 230 -9.30 0.54 -13.59
C LEU A 230 -9.09 -0.74 -14.43
N LEU A 231 -9.40 -1.90 -13.84
CA LEU A 231 -9.27 -3.21 -14.46
C LEU A 231 -10.63 -3.75 -14.90
N GLU A 232 -10.64 -4.58 -15.92
CA GLU A 232 -11.85 -5.30 -16.34
C GLU A 232 -12.42 -6.17 -15.20
N ALA A 233 -13.74 -6.12 -15.00
CA ALA A 233 -14.41 -6.92 -13.99
C ALA A 233 -14.75 -8.32 -14.53
N HIS A 234 -14.33 -9.34 -13.78
CA HIS A 234 -14.60 -10.74 -14.09
C HIS A 234 -15.54 -11.33 -13.03
N SER A 235 -16.80 -11.55 -13.41
CA SER A 235 -17.90 -11.87 -12.48
C SER A 235 -17.96 -13.33 -12.05
N ALA A 236 -17.27 -14.25 -12.73
CA ALA A 236 -17.33 -15.67 -12.41
C ALA A 236 -16.45 -16.08 -11.22
N GLY A 237 -15.83 -15.11 -10.53
CA GLY A 237 -15.10 -15.31 -9.28
C GLY A 237 -13.73 -15.97 -9.45
N SER A 238 -13.04 -16.19 -8.32
CA SER A 238 -11.68 -16.75 -8.31
C SER A 238 -11.66 -18.28 -8.39
N LEU A 239 -10.52 -18.85 -8.77
CA LEU A 239 -10.29 -20.30 -8.70
C LEU A 239 -10.30 -20.79 -7.25
N GLN A 240 -9.78 -19.98 -6.31
CA GLN A 240 -9.90 -20.28 -4.88
C GLN A 240 -11.36 -20.47 -4.45
N GLN A 241 -12.26 -19.61 -4.93
CA GLN A 241 -13.68 -19.72 -4.64
C GLN A 241 -14.29 -20.99 -5.25
N ALA A 242 -13.99 -21.31 -6.52
CA ALA A 242 -14.51 -22.55 -7.13
C ALA A 242 -14.00 -23.82 -6.44
N PHE A 243 -12.76 -23.81 -5.93
CA PHE A 243 -12.21 -24.91 -5.13
C PHE A 243 -12.98 -25.04 -3.81
N ALA A 244 -13.18 -23.94 -3.10
CA ALA A 244 -13.93 -23.93 -1.84
C ALA A 244 -15.38 -24.43 -2.00
N GLU A 245 -16.03 -24.09 -3.11
CA GLU A 245 -17.41 -24.46 -3.41
C GLU A 245 -17.54 -25.79 -4.17
N ARG A 246 -16.42 -26.46 -4.46
CA ARG A 246 -16.36 -27.73 -5.23
C ARG A 246 -16.98 -27.63 -6.64
N ARG A 247 -17.01 -26.44 -7.24
CA ARG A 247 -17.63 -26.18 -8.55
C ARG A 247 -16.71 -26.43 -9.75
N THR A 248 -15.46 -26.85 -9.53
CA THR A 248 -14.44 -27.07 -10.58
C THR A 248 -14.94 -27.93 -11.75
N GLY A 249 -15.71 -28.99 -11.48
CA GLY A 249 -16.23 -29.90 -12.50
C GLY A 249 -17.27 -29.28 -13.45
N MET A 250 -17.81 -28.10 -13.11
CA MET A 250 -18.81 -27.38 -13.90
C MET A 250 -18.20 -26.47 -14.98
N TYR A 251 -16.87 -26.35 -15.03
CA TYR A 251 -16.15 -25.41 -15.89
C TYR A 251 -15.25 -26.14 -16.89
N PRO A 252 -14.76 -25.44 -17.96
CA PRO A 252 -13.82 -26.00 -18.94
C PRO A 252 -12.41 -26.15 -18.37
N TRP A 253 -12.26 -26.78 -17.19
CA TRP A 253 -11.03 -26.85 -16.42
C TRP A 253 -9.84 -27.45 -17.19
N ARG A 254 -10.10 -28.30 -18.19
CA ARG A 254 -9.07 -28.92 -19.04
C ARG A 254 -8.29 -27.88 -19.85
N GLN A 255 -8.88 -26.72 -20.10
CA GLN A 255 -8.23 -25.63 -20.82
C GLN A 255 -7.36 -24.76 -19.91
N TRP A 256 -7.65 -24.72 -18.60
CA TRP A 256 -6.94 -23.85 -17.66
C TRP A 256 -5.44 -24.10 -17.61
N PRO A 257 -4.92 -25.35 -17.57
CA PRO A 257 -3.48 -25.60 -17.62
C PRO A 257 -2.81 -24.95 -18.83
N ILE A 258 -3.45 -25.02 -20.00
CA ILE A 258 -2.94 -24.48 -21.27
C ILE A 258 -2.99 -22.94 -21.24
N GLN A 259 -4.08 -22.37 -20.76
CA GLN A 259 -4.25 -20.92 -20.65
C GLN A 259 -3.23 -20.30 -19.67
N ILE A 260 -2.99 -20.95 -18.53
CA ILE A 260 -2.00 -20.50 -17.54
C ILE A 260 -0.58 -20.61 -18.10
N ASP A 261 -0.25 -21.73 -18.76
CA ASP A 261 1.06 -21.95 -19.38
C ASP A 261 1.34 -20.93 -20.49
N SER A 262 0.33 -20.64 -21.32
CA SER A 262 0.42 -19.60 -22.35
C SER A 262 0.65 -18.21 -21.74
N ALA A 263 -0.08 -17.85 -20.68
CA ALA A 263 0.13 -16.59 -19.99
C ALA A 263 1.55 -16.50 -19.42
N LEU A 264 2.02 -17.53 -18.69
CA LEU A 264 3.36 -17.58 -18.13
C LEU A 264 4.46 -17.50 -19.20
N SER A 265 4.25 -18.15 -20.35
CA SER A 265 5.16 -18.06 -21.48
C SER A 265 5.31 -16.61 -21.97
N HIS A 266 4.21 -15.87 -22.11
CA HIS A 266 4.26 -14.45 -22.45
C HIS A 266 5.01 -13.61 -21.40
N PHE A 267 4.81 -13.87 -20.11
CA PHE A 267 5.61 -13.23 -19.05
C PHE A 267 7.10 -13.49 -19.26
N HIS A 268 7.48 -14.75 -19.43
CA HIS A 268 8.88 -15.16 -19.47
C HIS A 268 9.58 -14.68 -20.75
N GLU A 269 8.88 -14.67 -21.88
CA GLU A 269 9.36 -14.10 -23.15
C GLU A 269 9.63 -12.59 -23.05
N ALA A 270 8.76 -11.86 -22.33
CA ALA A 270 8.93 -10.44 -22.06
C ALA A 270 9.98 -10.13 -20.97
N GLY A 271 10.61 -11.14 -20.37
CA GLY A 271 11.59 -10.97 -19.28
C GLY A 271 10.96 -10.68 -17.91
N TRP A 272 9.66 -10.95 -17.75
CA TRP A 272 8.91 -10.78 -16.50
C TRP A 272 8.63 -12.13 -15.83
N THR A 273 8.42 -12.10 -14.53
CA THR A 273 7.90 -13.25 -13.78
C THR A 273 6.72 -12.78 -12.94
N HIS A 274 5.74 -13.65 -12.73
CA HIS A 274 4.55 -13.31 -11.95
C HIS A 274 4.83 -13.32 -10.44
N MET A 275 5.66 -14.26 -9.97
CA MET A 275 6.08 -14.46 -8.58
C MET A 275 5.01 -14.89 -7.57
N ASP A 276 3.73 -14.62 -7.82
CA ASP A 276 2.64 -14.92 -6.88
C ASP A 276 1.48 -15.72 -7.52
N ILE A 277 1.82 -16.75 -8.31
CA ILE A 277 0.82 -17.65 -8.90
C ILE A 277 0.14 -18.46 -7.79
N LYS A 278 -1.18 -18.31 -7.67
CA LYS A 278 -2.02 -18.98 -6.67
C LYS A 278 -3.51 -18.90 -7.07
N PRO A 279 -4.40 -19.78 -6.55
CA PRO A 279 -5.81 -19.82 -6.93
C PRO A 279 -6.59 -18.51 -6.75
N SER A 280 -6.16 -17.62 -5.84
CA SER A 280 -6.81 -16.33 -5.63
C SER A 280 -6.38 -15.22 -6.59
N ASN A 281 -5.26 -15.40 -7.29
CA ASN A 281 -4.83 -14.52 -8.38
C ASN A 281 -5.25 -15.06 -9.76
N VAL A 282 -6.14 -16.06 -9.73
CA VAL A 282 -6.78 -16.63 -10.89
C VAL A 282 -8.27 -16.32 -10.82
N VAL A 283 -8.79 -15.60 -11.80
CA VAL A 283 -10.24 -15.37 -11.94
C VAL A 283 -10.77 -15.99 -13.22
N ARG A 284 -12.10 -16.00 -13.35
CA ARG A 284 -12.79 -16.53 -14.52
C ARG A 284 -13.60 -15.45 -15.21
N ASP A 285 -13.56 -15.42 -16.53
CA ASP A 285 -14.48 -14.63 -17.35
C ASP A 285 -15.89 -15.26 -17.41
N ALA A 286 -16.80 -14.65 -18.17
CA ALA A 286 -18.18 -15.11 -18.31
C ALA A 286 -18.29 -16.49 -18.98
N GLU A 287 -17.33 -16.83 -19.84
CA GLU A 287 -17.21 -18.10 -20.56
C GLU A 287 -16.53 -19.19 -19.72
N GLY A 288 -15.98 -18.84 -18.55
CA GLY A 288 -15.29 -19.75 -17.64
C GLY A 288 -13.83 -19.99 -18.00
N ASN A 289 -13.25 -19.16 -18.89
CA ASN A 289 -11.82 -19.16 -19.16
C ASN A 289 -11.03 -18.56 -18.00
N PHE A 290 -9.77 -18.97 -17.91
CA PHE A 290 -8.80 -18.45 -16.97
C PHE A 290 -8.40 -17.00 -17.30
N ILE A 291 -8.35 -16.13 -16.30
CA ILE A 291 -7.72 -14.81 -16.38
C ILE A 291 -6.75 -14.64 -15.19
N LEU A 292 -5.49 -14.32 -15.49
CA LEU A 292 -4.47 -14.01 -14.48
C LEU A 292 -4.59 -12.54 -14.05
N ILE A 293 -4.71 -12.30 -12.73
CA ILE A 293 -4.78 -10.96 -12.14
C ILE A 293 -3.57 -10.72 -11.22
N ASP A 294 -3.41 -9.48 -10.75
CA ASP A 294 -2.34 -9.07 -9.82
C ASP A 294 -0.92 -9.27 -10.41
N ILE A 295 -0.76 -8.81 -11.65
CA ILE A 295 0.42 -9.03 -12.49
C ILE A 295 1.59 -8.08 -12.22
N SER A 296 1.53 -7.33 -11.12
CA SER A 296 2.58 -6.38 -10.75
C SER A 296 3.89 -7.07 -10.39
N GLY A 297 3.82 -8.32 -9.92
CA GLY A 297 4.93 -9.05 -9.34
C GLY A 297 5.45 -8.45 -8.02
N ILE A 298 4.97 -7.27 -7.57
CA ILE A 298 5.49 -6.57 -6.37
C ILE A 298 4.50 -6.59 -5.19
N GLY A 299 3.22 -6.93 -5.44
CA GLY A 299 2.14 -6.97 -4.43
C GLY A 299 2.32 -7.92 -3.24
N GLY A 300 3.45 -8.61 -3.16
CA GLY A 300 3.80 -9.58 -2.11
C GLY A 300 3.83 -11.00 -2.65
N ILE A 301 4.65 -11.86 -2.03
CA ILE A 301 4.75 -13.27 -2.41
C ILE A 301 4.17 -14.14 -1.32
N THR A 302 3.22 -15.00 -1.70
CA THR A 302 2.62 -15.96 -0.79
C THR A 302 3.60 -17.07 -0.46
N HIS A 303 4.09 -17.12 0.79
CA HIS A 303 5.13 -18.06 1.23
C HIS A 303 4.81 -19.53 0.88
N ALA A 304 3.56 -19.95 1.05
CA ALA A 304 3.12 -21.31 0.74
C ALA A 304 3.26 -21.69 -0.74
N TRP A 305 3.33 -20.72 -1.65
CA TRP A 305 3.45 -20.94 -3.10
C TRP A 305 4.88 -20.78 -3.61
N ARG A 306 5.83 -20.44 -2.72
CA ARG A 306 7.25 -20.27 -3.08
C ARG A 306 7.96 -21.58 -3.32
N ALA A 307 8.81 -21.56 -4.34
CA ALA A 307 9.77 -22.63 -4.59
C ALA A 307 10.79 -22.73 -3.45
N PRO A 308 11.29 -23.95 -3.13
CA PRO A 308 12.23 -24.16 -2.03
C PRO A 308 13.48 -23.27 -2.09
N GLU A 309 14.01 -23.04 -3.30
CA GLU A 309 15.25 -22.31 -3.55
C GLU A 309 15.18 -20.82 -3.23
N ILE A 310 13.99 -20.21 -3.22
CA ILE A 310 13.80 -18.79 -2.86
C ILE A 310 12.91 -18.60 -1.63
N ARG A 311 12.61 -19.69 -0.90
CA ARG A 311 11.61 -19.66 0.18
C ARG A 311 12.05 -18.75 1.33
N GLU A 312 13.30 -18.90 1.73
CA GLU A 312 13.92 -18.19 2.85
C GLU A 312 14.50 -16.82 2.45
N GLU A 313 14.37 -16.43 1.18
CA GLU A 313 14.85 -15.14 0.69
C GLU A 313 14.03 -14.00 1.30
N THR A 314 14.72 -12.97 1.80
CA THR A 314 14.11 -11.79 2.43
C THR A 314 13.53 -10.84 1.40
N SER A 315 14.20 -10.72 0.24
CA SER A 315 13.81 -9.88 -0.90
C SER A 315 13.72 -10.68 -2.21
N PRO A 316 12.83 -11.69 -2.31
CA PRO A 316 12.75 -12.57 -3.47
C PRO A 316 12.41 -11.86 -4.80
N LEU A 317 11.82 -10.66 -4.73
CA LEU A 317 11.50 -9.84 -5.89
C LEU A 317 12.71 -9.08 -6.47
N GLU A 318 13.73 -8.86 -5.64
CA GLU A 318 14.98 -8.20 -6.05
C GLU A 318 15.94 -9.19 -6.74
N LEU A 319 15.61 -10.48 -6.76
CA LEU A 319 16.41 -11.50 -7.42
C LEU A 319 16.43 -11.32 -8.95
N PRO A 320 17.53 -11.69 -9.62
CA PRO A 320 17.60 -11.70 -11.07
C PRO A 320 16.49 -12.55 -11.70
N PHE A 321 16.03 -12.18 -12.89
CA PHE A 321 14.99 -12.90 -13.65
C PHE A 321 15.22 -14.43 -13.69
N LYS A 322 16.46 -14.86 -13.94
CA LYS A 322 16.82 -16.29 -14.01
C LYS A 322 16.56 -17.06 -12.72
N ALA A 323 16.66 -16.42 -11.55
CA ALA A 323 16.38 -17.02 -10.25
C ALA A 323 14.87 -16.96 -9.91
N ARG A 324 14.17 -15.94 -10.43
CA ARG A 324 12.72 -15.78 -10.24
C ARG A 324 11.88 -16.70 -11.12
N ARG A 325 12.29 -16.94 -12.36
CA ARG A 325 11.52 -17.71 -13.36
C ARG A 325 11.15 -19.14 -12.89
N PRO A 326 12.05 -19.93 -12.27
CA PRO A 326 11.70 -21.26 -11.75
C PRO A 326 10.60 -21.25 -10.70
N ASN A 327 10.45 -20.15 -9.94
CA ASN A 327 9.38 -20.04 -8.96
C ASN A 327 7.98 -20.04 -9.60
N ASP A 328 7.81 -19.41 -10.75
CA ASP A 328 6.53 -19.45 -11.47
C ASP A 328 6.19 -20.89 -11.91
N ALA A 329 7.17 -21.64 -12.40
CA ALA A 329 6.99 -23.04 -12.79
C ALA A 329 6.64 -23.93 -11.59
N TRP A 330 7.29 -23.72 -10.43
CA TRP A 330 6.96 -24.40 -9.19
C TRP A 330 5.52 -24.11 -8.75
N ALA A 331 5.15 -22.82 -8.70
CA ALA A 331 3.82 -22.39 -8.28
C ALA A 331 2.74 -22.89 -9.26
N TYR A 332 3.02 -22.91 -10.56
CA TYR A 332 2.18 -23.53 -11.57
C TYR A 332 2.00 -25.03 -11.32
N GLY A 333 3.08 -25.79 -11.08
CA GLY A 333 2.99 -27.22 -10.74
C GLY A 333 2.15 -27.48 -9.48
N LYS A 334 2.28 -26.64 -8.46
CA LYS A 334 1.42 -26.69 -7.27
C LYS A 334 -0.05 -26.44 -7.62
N LEU A 335 -0.33 -25.48 -8.50
CA LEU A 335 -1.68 -25.14 -8.92
C LEU A 335 -2.34 -26.30 -9.68
N LEU A 336 -1.59 -26.97 -10.55
CA LEU A 336 -2.04 -28.18 -11.25
C LEU A 336 -2.34 -29.33 -10.28
N SER A 337 -1.49 -29.53 -9.26
CA SER A 337 -1.69 -30.54 -8.22
C SER A 337 -2.98 -30.31 -7.43
N GLU A 338 -3.25 -29.05 -7.06
CA GLU A 338 -4.49 -28.66 -6.41
C GLU A 338 -5.69 -28.92 -7.33
N LEU A 339 -5.61 -28.47 -8.59
CA LEU A 339 -6.66 -28.68 -9.58
C LEU A 339 -7.01 -30.16 -9.75
N ALA A 340 -6.01 -31.03 -9.88
CA ALA A 340 -6.18 -32.47 -10.01
C ALA A 340 -6.86 -33.08 -8.76
N SER A 341 -6.49 -32.62 -7.56
CA SER A 341 -7.06 -33.09 -6.30
C SER A 341 -8.55 -32.76 -6.20
N GLN A 342 -8.94 -31.52 -6.56
CA GLN A 342 -10.34 -31.08 -6.58
C GLN A 342 -11.21 -31.89 -7.55
N ILE A 343 -10.64 -32.27 -8.70
CA ILE A 343 -11.32 -33.10 -9.70
C ILE A 343 -11.48 -34.54 -9.20
N GLY A 344 -10.43 -35.12 -8.62
CA GLY A 344 -10.46 -36.46 -8.03
C GLY A 344 -11.53 -36.61 -6.94
N GLU A 345 -11.65 -35.62 -6.06
CA GLU A 345 -12.70 -35.60 -5.04
C GLU A 345 -14.12 -35.56 -5.65
N ASN A 346 -14.34 -34.71 -6.66
CA ASN A 346 -15.65 -34.60 -7.31
C ASN A 346 -16.10 -35.90 -7.99
N TYR A 347 -15.18 -36.62 -8.66
CA TYR A 347 -15.50 -37.92 -9.24
C TYR A 347 -15.78 -38.99 -8.16
N SER A 348 -15.12 -38.90 -7.00
CA SER A 348 -15.37 -39.83 -5.88
C SER A 348 -16.74 -39.62 -5.22
N LEU A 349 -17.21 -38.37 -5.12
CA LEU A 349 -18.56 -38.06 -4.62
C LEU A 349 -19.65 -38.48 -5.62
N ALA A 350 -19.46 -38.22 -6.92
CA ALA A 350 -20.42 -38.62 -7.95
C ALA A 350 -20.63 -40.15 -7.99
N ARG A 351 -19.59 -40.94 -7.69
CA ARG A 351 -19.66 -42.41 -7.58
C ARG A 351 -20.28 -42.93 -6.27
N ARG A 352 -20.50 -42.08 -5.26
CA ARG A 352 -21.16 -42.46 -3.99
C ARG A 352 -22.66 -42.14 -3.98
N ILE A 353 -23.14 -41.39 -4.97
CA ILE A 353 -24.54 -40.96 -5.10
C ILE A 353 -25.31 -41.85 -6.11
N ILE A 354 -24.59 -42.70 -6.86
CA ILE A 354 -25.12 -43.78 -7.70
C ILE A 354 -24.91 -45.09 -6.93
#